data_AF-A0A0Q6RX09-F1
#
_entry.id   AF-A0A0Q6RX09-F1
#
_cell.length_a   1.000
_cell.length_b   1.000
_cell.length_c   1.000
_cell.angle_alpha   90.00
_cell.angle_beta   90.00
_cell.angle_gamma   90.00
#
_symmetry.space_group_name_H-M   'P 1'
#
loop_
_entity.id
_entity.type
_entity.pdbx_description
1 polymer ?
#
loop_
_entity_poly.entity_id
_entity_poly.type
_entity_poly.pdbx_seq_one_letter_code
_entity_poly.pdbx_strand_id
1 'polypeptide(L)' 'MPRAPRRPINPLDAAEALFKPAKKLAEPPAVERRAPPNVKEQVCLKLDSDVLAYFQAEGPGWQERINDVLLAAMNDDR' A
#
# COMPACT_ATOMS: atom_id res chain seq x y z
N MET A 1 36.94 32.76 30.50
CA MET A 1 35.59 32.64 29.93
C MET A 1 34.86 31.47 30.59
N PRO A 2 33.86 31.71 31.45
CA PRO A 2 33.09 30.62 32.07
C PRO A 2 32.07 30.05 31.07
N ARG A 3 32.08 28.72 30.90
CA ARG A 3 31.12 27.95 30.07
C ARG A 3 29.76 27.92 30.77
N ALA A 4 28.71 28.39 30.10
CA ALA A 4 27.34 28.42 30.63
C ALA A 4 26.80 27.01 30.99
N PRO A 5 25.94 26.87 32.02
CA PRO A 5 25.47 25.59 32.55
C PRO A 5 24.51 24.86 31.59
N ARG A 6 24.74 23.56 31.40
CA ARG A 6 23.99 22.67 30.50
C ARG A 6 22.67 22.17 31.12
N ARG A 7 21.75 23.05 31.49
CA ARG A 7 20.40 22.63 31.91
C ARG A 7 19.34 23.61 31.44
N PRO A 8 18.41 23.23 30.54
CA PRO A 8 17.26 24.06 30.23
C PRO A 8 16.40 24.19 31.49
N ILE A 9 16.08 25.43 31.85
CA ILE A 9 15.47 25.82 33.13
C ILE A 9 14.00 25.37 33.26
N ASN A 10 13.35 24.91 32.18
CA ASN A 10 11.96 24.49 32.19
C ASN A 10 11.72 23.25 31.30
N PRO A 11 11.44 22.05 31.85
CA PRO A 11 11.10 20.86 31.07
C PRO A 11 9.88 20.97 30.14
N LEU A 12 8.95 21.89 30.39
CA LEU A 12 7.78 22.12 29.53
C LEU A 12 8.16 22.72 28.17
N ASP A 13 9.09 23.67 28.14
CA ASP A 13 9.52 24.36 26.91
C ASP A 13 10.31 23.42 25.97
N ALA A 14 11.09 22.51 26.55
CA ALA A 14 11.80 21.46 25.80
C ALA A 14 10.84 20.44 25.15
N ALA A 15 9.71 20.13 25.80
CA ALA A 15 8.70 19.23 25.27
C ALA A 15 7.90 19.88 24.14
N GLU A 16 7.52 21.15 24.27
CA GLU A 16 6.84 21.88 23.20
C GLU A 16 7.69 21.99 21.93
N ALA A 17 9.02 22.12 22.05
CA ALA A 17 9.91 22.14 20.88
C ALA A 17 9.94 20.80 20.11
N LEU A 18 9.76 19.67 20.80
CA LEU A 18 9.76 18.32 20.22
C LEU A 18 8.42 17.93 19.58
N PHE A 19 7.32 18.50 20.07
CA PHE A 19 5.96 18.16 19.63
C PHE A 19 5.29 19.24 18.76
N LYS A 20 6.06 20.20 18.22
CA LYS A 20 5.53 21.09 17.18
C LYS A 20 5.07 20.24 15.98
N PRO A 21 3.79 20.29 15.59
CA PRO A 21 3.35 19.57 14.40
C PRO A 21 4.07 20.19 13.20
N ALA A 22 4.87 19.38 12.51
CA ALA A 22 5.46 19.78 11.25
C ALA A 22 4.31 20.21 10.32
N LYS A 23 4.41 21.43 9.80
CA LYS A 23 3.54 21.94 8.74
C LYS A 23 3.50 20.88 7.64
N LYS A 24 2.33 20.29 7.37
CA LYS A 24 2.11 19.41 6.22
C LYS A 24 2.61 20.19 4.99
N LEU A 25 3.79 19.83 4.52
CA LEU A 25 4.21 20.13 3.16
C LEU A 25 3.12 19.55 2.29
N ALA A 26 2.53 20.40 1.45
CA ALA A 26 1.46 20.06 0.53
C ALA A 26 1.69 18.69 -0.07
N GLU A 27 0.66 17.84 -0.04
CA GLU A 27 0.64 16.59 -0.78
C GLU A 27 1.25 16.83 -2.17
N PRO A 28 2.30 16.07 -2.57
CA PRO A 28 2.77 16.14 -3.93
C PRO A 28 1.55 15.94 -4.83
N PRO A 29 1.40 16.71 -5.92
CA PRO A 29 0.22 16.62 -6.77
C PRO A 29 0.01 15.15 -7.06
N ALA A 30 -1.20 14.65 -6.80
CA ALA A 30 -1.57 13.28 -7.08
C ALA A 30 -1.05 12.98 -8.47
N VAL A 31 0.04 12.21 -8.55
CA VAL A 31 0.57 11.76 -9.81
C VAL A 31 -0.55 10.86 -10.28
N GLU A 32 -1.39 11.39 -11.17
CA GLU A 32 -2.26 10.58 -12.01
C GLU A 32 -1.30 9.68 -12.77
N ARG A 33 -0.95 8.56 -12.13
CA ARG A 33 -0.24 7.46 -12.74
C ARG A 33 -1.21 7.01 -13.79
N ARG A 34 -1.02 7.52 -15.01
CA ARG A 34 -1.70 7.04 -16.21
C ARG A 34 -1.67 5.53 -16.12
N ALA A 35 -2.84 4.95 -15.86
CA ALA A 35 -3.00 3.53 -15.65
C ALA A 35 -2.34 2.84 -16.84
N PRO A 36 -1.27 2.05 -16.65
CA PRO A 36 -0.64 1.37 -17.76
C PRO A 36 -1.70 0.49 -18.46
N PRO A 37 -1.66 0.35 -19.80
CA PRO A 37 -2.58 -0.57 -20.47
C PRO A 37 -2.36 -1.98 -19.89
N ASN A 38 -3.43 -2.63 -19.41
CA ASN A 38 -3.44 -3.82 -18.53
C ASN A 38 -3.21 -3.58 -17.03
N VAL A 39 -3.98 -2.68 -16.40
CA VAL A 39 -4.08 -2.68 -14.94
C VAL A 39 -5.01 -3.81 -14.49
N LYS A 40 -4.51 -4.70 -13.61
CA LYS A 40 -5.35 -5.65 -12.87
C LYS A 40 -6.09 -4.87 -11.78
N GLU A 41 -7.42 -4.94 -11.78
CA GLU A 41 -8.24 -4.31 -10.74
C GLU A 41 -8.44 -5.27 -9.56
N GLN A 42 -8.26 -4.76 -8.34
CA GLN A 42 -8.54 -5.53 -7.14
C GLN A 42 -10.05 -5.52 -6.89
N VAL A 43 -10.67 -6.70 -6.98
CA VAL A 43 -12.10 -6.88 -6.79
C VAL A 43 -12.40 -7.90 -5.69
N CYS A 44 -13.54 -7.74 -5.03
CA CYS A 44 -14.06 -8.71 -4.08
C CYS A 44 -14.97 -9.70 -4.80
N LEU A 45 -14.43 -10.87 -5.15
CA LEU A 45 -15.16 -11.99 -5.75
C LEU A 45 -15.30 -13.14 -4.74
N LYS A 46 -16.43 -13.83 -4.74
CA LYS A 46 -16.61 -15.09 -4.00
C LYS A 46 -16.26 -16.26 -4.92
N LEU A 47 -15.36 -17.11 -4.46
CA LEU A 47 -14.96 -18.35 -5.13
C LEU A 47 -15.24 -19.52 -4.18
N ASP A 48 -15.55 -20.68 -4.75
CA ASP A 48 -15.70 -21.92 -3.97
C ASP A 48 -14.37 -22.33 -3.33
N SER A 49 -14.44 -22.93 -2.13
CA SER A 49 -13.26 -23.38 -1.39
C SER A 49 -12.45 -24.42 -2.16
N ASP A 50 -13.10 -25.32 -2.89
CA ASP A 50 -12.41 -26.37 -3.65
C ASP A 50 -11.61 -25.77 -4.82
N VAL A 51 -12.17 -24.75 -5.47
CA VAL A 51 -11.51 -24.01 -6.55
C VAL A 51 -10.29 -23.27 -6.01
N LEU A 52 -10.43 -22.57 -4.88
CA LEU A 52 -9.32 -21.90 -4.22
C LEU A 52 -8.22 -22.89 -3.81
N ALA A 53 -8.58 -24.03 -3.21
CA ALA A 53 -7.64 -25.06 -2.80
C ALA A 53 -6.88 -25.64 -3.99
N TYR A 54 -7.57 -25.90 -5.10
CA TYR A 54 -6.96 -26.37 -6.34
C TYR A 54 -5.87 -25.42 -6.85
N PHE A 55 -6.20 -24.13 -7.00
CA PHE A 55 -5.24 -23.14 -7.51
C PHE A 55 -4.09 -22.88 -6.53
N GLN A 56 -4.37 -22.87 -5.22
CA GLN A 56 -3.34 -22.67 -4.19
C GLN A 56 -2.36 -23.86 -4.07
N ALA A 57 -2.81 -25.08 -4.34
CA ALA A 57 -1.98 -26.29 -4.26
C ALA A 57 -0.79 -26.26 -5.24
N GLU A 58 -0.95 -25.60 -6.38
CA GLU A 58 0.09 -25.41 -7.38
C GLU A 58 1.11 -24.30 -7.03
N GLY A 59 0.96 -23.65 -5.86
CA GLY A 59 1.95 -22.72 -5.31
C GLY A 59 1.82 -21.26 -5.77
N PRO A 60 2.90 -20.46 -5.69
CA PRO A 60 2.86 -19.02 -5.94
C PRO A 60 2.38 -18.66 -7.34
N GLY A 61 1.63 -17.56 -7.47
CA GLY A 61 1.01 -17.15 -8.73
C GLY A 61 -0.37 -17.78 -9.00
N TRP A 62 -0.99 -18.40 -7.99
CA TRP A 62 -2.31 -19.00 -8.13
C TRP A 62 -3.41 -18.01 -8.56
N GLN A 63 -3.28 -16.72 -8.22
CA GLN A 63 -4.21 -15.67 -8.66
C GLN A 63 -4.06 -15.35 -10.14
N GLU A 64 -2.83 -15.31 -10.66
CA GLU A 64 -2.54 -15.19 -12.09
C GLU A 64 -3.19 -16.32 -12.88
N ARG A 65 -3.10 -17.57 -12.39
CA ARG A 65 -3.72 -18.71 -13.08
C ARG A 65 -5.25 -18.63 -13.13
N ILE A 66 -5.89 -18.16 -12.07
CA ILE A 66 -7.33 -17.88 -12.09
C ILE A 66 -7.65 -16.87 -13.20
N ASN A 67 -6.86 -15.80 -13.30
CA ASN A 67 -7.06 -14.80 -14.35
C ASN A 67 -6.84 -15.37 -15.77
N ASP A 68 -5.85 -16.24 -15.96
CA ASP A 68 -5.59 -16.88 -17.26
C ASP A 68 -6.73 -17.81 -17.70
N VAL A 69 -7.33 -18.55 -16.76
CA VAL A 69 -8.51 -19.38 -17.02
C VAL A 69 -9.71 -18.52 -17.42
N LEU A 70 -9.92 -17.39 -16.74
CA LEU A 70 -10.98 -16.45 -17.09
C LEU A 70 -10.77 -15.85 -18.48
N LEU A 71 -9.53 -15.49 -18.83
CA LEU A 71 -9.18 -15.02 -20.19
C LEU A 71 -9.43 -16.09 -21.25
N ALA A 72 -9.07 -17.35 -20.97
CA ALA A 72 -9.34 -18.46 -21.88
C ALA A 72 -10.84 -18.66 -22.10
N ALA A 73 -11.64 -18.64 -21.02
CA ALA A 73 -13.10 -18.74 -21.11
C ALA A 73 -13.72 -17.59 -21.92
N MET A 74 -13.24 -16.34 -21.73
CA MET A 74 -13.70 -15.19 -22.53
C MET A 74 -13.39 -15.32 -24.03
N ASN A 75 -12.32 -16.02 -24.38
CA ASN A 75 -11.94 -16.25 -25.78
C ASN A 75 -12.67 -17.44 -26.40
N ASP A 76 -13.04 -18.45 -25.61
CA ASP A 76 -13.78 -19.63 -26.07
C ASP A 76 -15.26 -19.30 -26.34
N ASP A 77 -15.85 -18.39 -25.57
CA ASP A 77 -17.24 -17.94 -25.74
C ASP A 77 -17.47 -17.03 -26.97
N ARG A 78 -16.40 -16.65 -27.69
CA ARG A 78 -16.41 -15.61 -28.70
C ARG A 78 -16.18 -16.13 -30.11
#